data_AF-A0A2H0VLB7-F1
#
_entry.id   AF-A0A2H0VLB7-F1
#
_cell.length_a   1.000
_cell.length_b   1.000
_cell.length_c   1.000
_cell.angle_alpha   90.00
_cell.angle_beta   90.00
_cell.angle_gamma   90.00
#
_symmetry.space_group_name_H-M   'P 1'
#
loop_
_entity.id
_entity.type
_entity.pdbx_description
1 polymer ?
#
loop_
_entity_poly.entity_id
_entity_poly.type
_entity_poly.pdbx_seq_one_letter_code
_entity_poly.pdbx_strand_id
1 'polypeptide(L)'
;MYMTKKISKIPKFKSIPEEAEFWDTHDITDFMDELTPIKMKVTLGQPKEETLTVRLQTKLKERLANIASEMGVNTSTLARMWIVEKIKQVSSVG
;
A
#
# COMPACT_ATOMS: atom_id res chain seq x y z
N MET A 1 -41.22 -30.51 -0.63
CA MET A 1 -40.76 -29.25 -0.01
C MET A 1 -40.02 -28.46 -1.08
N TYR A 2 -40.61 -27.38 -1.62
CA TYR A 2 -39.96 -26.62 -2.70
C TYR A 2 -38.90 -25.71 -2.09
N MET A 3 -37.64 -25.91 -2.46
CA MET A 3 -36.55 -25.00 -2.09
C MET A 3 -36.72 -23.72 -2.90
N THR A 4 -37.17 -22.64 -2.26
CA THR A 4 -37.19 -21.31 -2.88
C THR A 4 -35.75 -20.86 -3.08
N LYS A 5 -35.27 -20.95 -4.32
CA LYS A 5 -33.97 -20.41 -4.73
C LYS A 5 -33.97 -18.92 -4.42
N LYS A 6 -33.25 -18.49 -3.37
CA LYS A 6 -33.01 -17.06 -3.13
C LYS A 6 -32.37 -16.48 -4.37
N ILE A 7 -33.05 -15.55 -5.02
CA ILE A 7 -32.50 -14.76 -6.10
C ILE A 7 -31.50 -13.82 -5.44
N SER A 8 -30.22 -13.98 -5.74
CA SER A 8 -29.16 -13.09 -5.27
C SER A 8 -29.42 -11.69 -5.82
N LYS A 9 -29.31 -10.66 -4.97
CA LYS A 9 -29.48 -9.27 -5.41
C LYS A 9 -28.30 -8.80 -6.26
N ILE A 10 -27.14 -9.45 -6.13
CA ILE A 10 -25.94 -9.17 -6.92
C ILE A 10 -26.07 -9.91 -8.27
N PRO A 11 -26.19 -9.20 -9.40
CA PRO A 11 -26.32 -9.84 -10.71
C PRO A 11 -24.98 -10.46 -11.15
N LYS A 12 -25.05 -11.37 -12.14
CA LYS A 12 -23.84 -11.84 -12.83
C LYS A 12 -23.45 -10.82 -13.88
N PHE A 13 -22.38 -10.06 -13.62
CA PHE A 13 -21.84 -9.10 -14.58
C PHE A 13 -21.19 -9.82 -15.77
N LYS A 14 -21.36 -9.26 -16.96
CA LYS A 14 -20.72 -9.75 -18.19
C LYS A 14 -19.36 -9.10 -18.41
N SER A 15 -19.14 -7.92 -17.83
CA SER A 15 -17.93 -7.11 -18.01
C SER A 15 -17.59 -6.29 -16.76
N ILE A 16 -16.30 -6.00 -16.55
CA ILE A 16 -15.80 -5.13 -15.47
C ILE A 16 -16.44 -3.71 -15.47
N PRO A 17 -16.60 -3.00 -16.61
CA PRO A 17 -17.27 -1.70 -16.61
C PRO A 17 -18.74 -1.75 -16.15
N GLU A 18 -19.46 -2.83 -16.43
CA GLU A 18 -20.85 -3.02 -15.99
C GLU A 18 -20.93 -3.19 -14.47
N GLU A 19 -19.97 -3.92 -13.90
CA GLU A 19 -19.83 -4.08 -12.45
C GLU A 19 -19.52 -2.74 -11.76
N ALA A 20 -18.59 -1.95 -12.32
CA ALA A 20 -18.26 -0.63 -11.78
C ALA A 20 -19.47 0.31 -11.77
N GLU A 21 -20.20 0.41 -12.89
CA GLU A 21 -21.40 1.25 -12.99
C GLU A 21 -22.50 0.79 -12.01
N PHE A 22 -22.64 -0.52 -11.78
CA PHE A 22 -23.55 -1.05 -10.78
C PHE A 22 -23.18 -0.60 -9.36
N TRP A 23 -21.91 -0.71 -8.96
CA TRP A 23 -21.45 -0.30 -7.64
C TRP A 23 -21.40 1.22 -7.44
N ASP A 24 -21.25 2.00 -8.52
CA ASP A 24 -21.36 3.46 -8.47
C ASP A 24 -22.80 3.95 -8.23
N THR A 25 -23.78 3.14 -8.65
CA THR A 25 -25.21 3.50 -8.59
C THR A 25 -25.96 2.86 -7.42
N HIS A 26 -25.40 1.83 -6.78
CA HIS A 26 -26.04 1.08 -5.71
C HIS A 26 -25.26 1.17 -4.40
N ASP A 27 -25.97 1.30 -3.28
CA ASP A 27 -25.36 1.32 -1.96
C ASP A 27 -24.90 -0.10 -1.56
N ILE A 28 -23.63 -0.25 -1.19
CA ILE A 28 -23.04 -1.53 -0.77
C ILE A 28 -23.73 -2.12 0.46
N THR A 29 -24.34 -1.29 1.31
CA THR A 29 -25.03 -1.72 2.54
C THR A 29 -26.23 -2.62 2.27
N ASP A 30 -26.90 -2.46 1.11
CA ASP A 30 -28.04 -3.27 0.68
C ASP A 30 -27.69 -4.73 0.33
N PHE A 31 -26.39 -5.02 0.18
CA PHE A 31 -25.83 -6.31 -0.20
C PHE A 31 -24.99 -6.96 0.90
N MET A 32 -24.91 -6.35 2.09
CA MET A 32 -24.07 -6.83 3.21
C MET A 32 -24.35 -8.29 3.61
N ASP A 33 -25.59 -8.75 3.47
CA ASP A 33 -26.00 -10.14 3.74
C ASP A 33 -25.45 -11.17 2.72
N GLU A 34 -25.06 -10.70 1.53
CA GLU A 34 -24.53 -11.52 0.42
C GLU A 34 -23.01 -11.39 0.27
N LEU A 35 -22.41 -10.40 0.92
CA LEU A 35 -20.96 -10.18 0.93
C LEU A 35 -20.29 -11.08 1.97
N THR A 36 -19.13 -11.63 1.60
CA THR A 36 -18.30 -12.39 2.55
C THR A 36 -17.32 -11.44 3.23
N PRO A 37 -17.37 -11.27 4.56
CA PRO A 37 -16.45 -10.39 5.25
C PRO A 37 -15.01 -10.93 5.11
N ILE A 38 -14.17 -10.16 4.42
CA ILE A 38 -12.74 -10.46 4.38
C ILE A 38 -12.07 -9.89 5.62
N LYS A 39 -11.39 -10.75 6.40
CA LYS A 39 -10.50 -10.30 7.48
C LYS A 39 -9.21 -9.76 6.88
N MET A 40 -9.25 -8.53 6.39
CA MET A 40 -8.06 -7.81 5.99
C MET A 40 -7.31 -7.34 7.24
N LYS A 41 -6.08 -7.82 7.45
CA LYS A 41 -5.15 -7.17 8.39
C LYS A 41 -4.68 -5.86 7.77
N VAL A 42 -5.47 -4.80 7.93
CA VAL A 42 -4.96 -3.46 7.63
C VAL A 42 -4.02 -3.09 8.75
N THR A 43 -2.71 -3.09 8.48
CA THR A 43 -1.71 -2.61 9.45
C THR A 43 -1.71 -1.08 9.42
N LEU A 44 -2.80 -0.47 9.87
CA LEU A 44 -3.04 0.98 9.87
C LEU A 44 -2.35 1.72 11.04
N GLY A 45 -1.36 1.11 11.71
CA GLY A 45 -0.92 1.64 13.01
C GLY A 45 0.44 1.18 13.52
N GLN A 46 1.37 0.76 12.67
CA GLN A 46 2.77 0.65 13.09
C GLN A 46 3.61 1.68 12.34
N PRO A 47 4.06 2.77 12.98
CA PRO A 47 5.25 3.43 12.50
C PRO A 47 6.40 2.42 12.64
N LYS A 48 6.67 1.66 11.59
CA LYS A 48 7.89 0.83 11.47
C LYS A 48 9.13 1.70 11.24
N GLU A 49 9.11 2.92 11.77
CA GLU A 49 10.06 3.98 11.48
C GLU A 49 10.65 4.42 12.80
N GLU A 50 11.61 3.63 13.29
CA GLU A 50 12.52 4.10 14.33
C GLU A 50 13.42 5.18 13.73
N THR A 51 13.50 6.32 14.40
CA THR A 51 14.29 7.46 13.91
C THR A 51 15.76 7.28 14.31
N LEU A 52 16.63 7.11 13.31
CA LEU A 52 18.08 7.12 13.50
C LEU A 52 18.64 8.53 13.31
N THR A 53 19.25 9.09 14.36
CA THR A 53 19.98 10.37 14.26
C THR A 53 21.44 10.11 13.92
N VAL A 54 21.90 10.61 12.77
CA VAL A 54 23.30 10.46 12.31
C VAL A 54 23.96 11.82 12.19
N ARG A 55 25.18 11.97 12.72
CA ARG A 55 26.00 13.17 12.53
C ARG A 55 26.68 13.11 11.17
N LEU A 56 26.42 14.12 10.34
CA LEU A 56 27.01 14.27 9.01
C LEU A 56 27.73 15.62 8.92
N GLN A 57 28.83 15.66 8.16
CA GLN A 57 29.44 16.93 7.78
C GLN A 57 28.48 17.76 6.92
N THR A 58 28.49 19.08 7.06
CA THR A 58 27.57 19.98 6.35
C THR A 58 27.58 19.75 4.84
N LYS A 59 28.77 19.70 4.23
CA LYS A 59 28.94 19.46 2.78
C LYS A 59 28.33 18.13 2.32
N LEU A 60 28.41 17.09 3.15
CA LEU A 60 27.85 15.78 2.83
C LEU A 60 26.31 15.81 2.90
N LYS A 61 25.76 16.48 3.91
CA LYS A 61 24.31 16.68 4.04
C LYS A 61 23.75 17.45 2.84
N GLU A 62 24.42 18.51 2.41
CA GLU A 62 24.02 19.31 1.24
C GLU A 62 24.06 18.48 -0.04
N ARG A 63 25.14 17.73 -0.27
CA ARG A 63 25.24 16.81 -1.41
C ARG A 63 24.13 15.77 -1.42
N LEU A 64 23.84 15.15 -0.28
CA LEU A 64 22.77 14.18 -0.16
C LEU A 64 21.39 14.80 -0.47
N ALA A 65 21.15 16.04 -0.02
CA ALA A 65 19.91 16.76 -0.28
C ALA A 65 19.73 17.14 -1.75
N ASN A 66 20.82 17.54 -2.43
CA ASN A 66 20.80 17.84 -3.86
C ASN A 66 20.48 16.60 -4.69
N ILE A 67 21.17 15.49 -4.43
CA ILE A 67 20.93 14.22 -5.15
C ILE A 67 19.49 13.74 -4.91
N ALA A 68 18.99 13.85 -3.67
CA ALA A 68 17.61 13.48 -3.35
C ALA A 68 16.60 14.31 -4.16
N SER A 69 16.84 15.63 -4.25
CA SER A 69 16.02 16.54 -5.05
C SER A 69 16.04 16.20 -6.54
N GLU A 70 17.22 15.91 -7.10
CA GLU A 70 17.36 15.49 -8.50
C GLU A 70 16.63 14.17 -8.80
N MET A 71 16.56 13.28 -7.81
CA MET A 71 15.83 12.01 -7.90
C MET A 71 14.34 12.13 -7.53
N GLY A 72 13.86 13.33 -7.17
CA GLY A 72 12.46 13.56 -6.77
C GLY A 72 12.05 12.87 -5.46
N VAL A 73 13.01 12.57 -4.58
CA VAL A 73 12.78 11.92 -3.28
C VAL A 73 13.25 12.81 -2.13
N ASN A 74 12.72 12.57 -0.93
CA ASN A 74 13.21 13.26 0.25
C ASN A 74 14.59 12.71 0.69
N THR A 75 15.35 13.50 1.45
CA THR A 75 16.71 13.15 1.89
C THR A 75 16.76 11.90 2.76
N SER A 76 15.76 11.67 3.63
CA SER A 76 15.71 10.49 4.50
C SER A 76 15.39 9.20 3.75
N THR A 77 14.57 9.27 2.70
CA THR A 77 14.26 8.17 1.77
C THR A 77 15.51 7.79 1.00
N LEU A 78 16.23 8.75 0.43
CA LEU A 78 17.50 8.46 -0.27
C LEU A 78 18.51 7.81 0.69
N ALA A 79 18.67 8.37 1.89
CA ALA A 79 19.55 7.79 2.91
C ALA A 79 19.16 6.35 3.25
N ARG A 80 17.87 6.08 3.48
CA ARG A 80 17.36 4.74 3.75
C ARG A 80 17.66 3.77 2.61
N MET A 81 17.42 4.18 1.36
CA MET A 81 17.69 3.34 0.18
C MET A 81 19.16 2.94 0.10
N TRP A 82 20.08 3.89 0.27
CA TRP A 82 21.51 3.61 0.23
C TRP A 82 22.00 2.79 1.42
N ILE A 83 21.47 3.01 2.62
CA ILE A 83 21.80 2.17 3.79
C ILE A 83 21.38 0.71 3.52
N VAL A 84 20.16 0.49 3.02
CA VAL A 84 19.68 -0.86 2.67
C VAL A 84 20.54 -1.49 1.58
N GLU A 85 20.89 -0.73 0.54
CA GLU A 85 21.76 -1.21 -0.53
C GLU A 85 23.13 -1.63 0.00
N LYS A 86 23.75 -0.82 0.86
CA LYS A 86 25.05 -1.13 1.45
C LYS A 86 25.00 -2.33 2.40
N ILE A 87 23.94 -2.46 3.20
CA ILE A 87 23.74 -3.64 4.05
C ILE A 87 23.67 -4.89 3.17
N LYS A 88 22.88 -4.88 2.09
CA LYS A 88 22.78 -6.01 1.16
C LYS A 88 24.12 -6.38 0.52
N GLN A 89 24.90 -5.37 0.11
CA GLN A 89 26.24 -5.58 -0.45
C GLN A 89 27.17 -6.26 0.56
N VAL A 90 27.15 -5.84 1.83
CA VAL A 90 28.00 -6.42 2.89
C VAL A 90 27.51 -7.83 3.28
N SER A 91 26.20 -8.03 3.41
CA SER A 91 25.63 -9.33 3.81
C SER A 91 25.74 -10.40 2.74
N SER A 92 25.94 -10.03 1.48
CA SER A 92 26.13 -11.00 0.37
C SER A 92 27.60 -11.44 0.21
N VAL A 93 28.50 -10.90 1.04
CA VAL A 93 29.95 -11.19 1.02
C VAL A 93 30.39 -11.98 2.27
N GLY A 94 29.45 -12.36 3.15
CA GLY A 94 29.68 -13.26 4.29
C GLY A 94 28.79 -14.49 4.20
#